data_AF-A0A193SSX8-F1
#
_entry.id   AF-A0A193SSX8-F1
#
_cell.length_a   1.000
_cell.length_b   1.000
_cell.length_c   1.000
_cell.angle_alpha   90.00
_cell.angle_beta   90.00
_cell.angle_gamma   90.00
#
_symmetry.space_group_name_H-M   'P 1'
#
loop_
_entity.id
_entity.type
_entity.pdbx_description
1 polymer ?
#
loop_
_entity_poly.entity_id
_entity_poly.type
_entity_poly.pdbx_seq_one_letter_code
_entity_poly.pdbx_strand_id
1 'polypeptide(L)'
;MQLALNKGDLLFFNPALFHAAGTNRTADLHRMANLLQISSAFGKPMETVDRERMMLALYPVLQQQLEDDLLDAQELAAVIACTADGYSFPTNLDTDPPLKGLAPQTGQQLMVRALAERWNRAAFADGVEKMRDKRRG
;
A
#
# COMPACT_ATOMS: atom_id res chain seq x y z
N MET A 1 16.47 13.58 -25.77
CA MET A 1 15.87 14.55 -26.72
C MET A 1 14.83 15.35 -25.93
N GLN A 2 14.81 16.68 -26.01
CA GLN A 2 13.84 17.51 -25.30
C GLN A 2 12.81 18.03 -26.31
N LEU A 3 11.53 17.72 -26.09
CA LEU A 3 10.44 18.19 -26.94
C LEU A 3 9.97 19.56 -26.43
N ALA A 4 9.92 20.56 -27.31
CA ALA A 4 9.39 21.88 -26.97
C ALA A 4 7.86 21.81 -26.93
N LEU A 5 7.24 22.22 -25.82
CA LEU A 5 5.79 22.28 -25.63
C LEU A 5 5.32 23.74 -25.60
N ASN A 6 4.19 24.00 -26.26
CA ASN A 6 3.48 25.27 -26.26
C ASN A 6 2.28 25.23 -25.30
N LYS A 7 1.73 26.40 -24.98
CA LYS A 7 0.51 26.49 -24.16
C LYS A 7 -0.64 25.79 -24.89
N GLY A 8 -1.26 24.82 -24.21
CA GLY A 8 -2.36 24.01 -24.76
C GLY A 8 -1.92 22.63 -25.25
N ASP A 9 -0.62 22.37 -25.37
CA ASP A 9 -0.11 21.05 -25.72
C ASP A 9 -0.30 20.07 -24.55
N LEU A 10 -0.65 18.82 -24.89
CA LEU A 10 -0.82 17.73 -23.95
C LEU A 10 0.12 16.58 -24.32
N LEU A 11 0.85 16.06 -23.34
CA LEU A 11 1.74 14.91 -23.52
C LEU A 11 1.17 13.71 -22.77
N PHE A 12 0.90 12.63 -23.49
CA PHE A 12 0.70 11.31 -22.91
C PHE A 12 1.98 10.50 -23.10
N PHE A 13 2.50 9.95 -22.01
CA PHE A 13 3.61 9.02 -22.06
C PHE A 13 3.28 7.76 -21.27
N ASN A 14 3.88 6.64 -21.70
CA ASN A 14 3.82 5.39 -20.96
C ASN A 14 4.42 5.61 -19.57
N PRO A 15 3.78 5.17 -18.47
CA PRO A 15 4.33 5.29 -17.10
C PRO A 15 5.76 4.76 -16.94
N ALA A 16 6.18 3.79 -17.77
CA ALA A 16 7.55 3.27 -17.77
C ALA A 16 8.59 4.22 -18.39
N LEU A 17 8.17 5.34 -18.97
CA LEU A 17 9.08 6.35 -19.51
C LEU A 17 9.74 7.12 -18.36
N PHE A 18 11.05 6.95 -18.21
CA PHE A 18 11.85 7.81 -17.35
C PHE A 18 11.78 9.25 -17.86
N HIS A 19 11.23 10.14 -17.04
CA HIS A 19 11.10 11.55 -17.34
C HIS A 19 11.43 12.38 -16.10
N ALA A 20 11.86 13.61 -16.33
CA ALA A 20 12.13 14.58 -15.29
C ALA A 20 11.62 15.94 -15.76
N ALA A 21 11.31 16.83 -14.81
CA ALA A 21 11.03 18.21 -15.12
C ALA A 21 12.28 18.84 -15.77
N GLY A 22 12.15 19.32 -17.01
CA GLY A 22 13.19 20.09 -17.67
C GLY A 22 13.30 21.50 -17.09
N THR A 23 14.44 22.16 -17.32
CA THR A 23 14.65 23.54 -16.86
C THR A 23 13.81 24.53 -17.68
N ASN A 24 13.00 25.35 -17.00
CA ASN A 24 12.34 26.50 -17.62
C ASN A 24 13.37 27.60 -17.90
N ARG A 25 13.56 27.94 -19.18
CA ARG A 25 14.39 29.09 -19.60
C ARG A 25 13.50 30.13 -20.27
N THR A 26 13.00 31.08 -19.49
CA THR A 26 12.25 32.26 -19.95
C THR A 26 12.60 33.46 -19.08
N ALA A 27 12.67 34.66 -19.67
CA ALA A 27 13.12 35.88 -18.98
C ALA A 27 11.97 36.73 -18.41
N ASP A 28 10.77 36.57 -18.98
CA ASP A 28 9.65 37.51 -18.86
C ASP A 28 8.33 36.84 -18.49
N LEU A 29 8.30 35.50 -18.42
CA LEU A 29 7.08 34.75 -18.12
C LEU A 29 7.35 33.48 -17.30
N HIS A 30 6.41 33.17 -16.41
CA HIS A 30 6.40 31.95 -15.60
C HIS A 30 5.62 30.85 -16.32
N ARG A 31 6.25 29.68 -16.47
CA ARG A 31 5.62 28.49 -17.07
C ARG A 31 5.16 27.55 -15.97
N MET A 32 3.94 27.05 -16.11
CA MET A 32 3.36 26.02 -15.25
C MET A 32 2.86 24.88 -16.13
N ALA A 33 3.07 23.64 -15.67
CA ALA A 33 2.49 22.45 -16.26
C ALA A 33 1.76 21.67 -15.15
N ASN A 34 0.59 21.12 -15.49
CA ASN A 34 -0.14 20.24 -14.58
C ASN A 34 0.20 18.80 -14.95
N LEU A 35 0.69 18.01 -13.98
CA LEU A 35 0.90 16.58 -14.15
C LEU A 35 -0.30 15.85 -13.55
N LEU A 36 -1.02 15.11 -14.40
CA LEU A 36 -2.10 14.22 -13.98
C LEU A 36 -1.62 12.78 -14.16
N GLN A 37 -1.36 12.10 -13.03
CA GLN A 37 -1.07 10.67 -13.02
C GLN A 37 -2.34 9.91 -12.70
N ILE A 38 -2.91 9.26 -13.70
CA ILE A 38 -4.13 8.45 -13.55
C ILE A 38 -3.70 6.99 -13.47
N SER A 39 -3.93 6.36 -12.32
CA SER A 39 -3.70 4.92 -12.11
C SER A 39 -5.03 4.19 -11.99
N SER A 40 -5.03 2.90 -12.36
CA SER A 40 -6.11 2.00 -11.95
C SER A 40 -6.12 1.88 -10.43
N ALA A 41 -7.30 1.72 -9.83
CA ALA A 41 -7.45 1.37 -8.41
C ALA A 41 -6.73 0.04 -8.06
N PHE A 42 -6.48 -0.81 -9.06
CA PHE A 42 -5.72 -2.06 -8.94
C PHE A 42 -4.27 -1.93 -9.43
N GLY A 43 -3.86 -0.74 -9.89
CA GLY A 43 -2.49 -0.49 -10.36
C GLY A 43 -1.56 -0.41 -9.15
N LYS A 44 -0.65 -1.39 -9.01
CA LYS A 44 0.46 -1.26 -8.06
C LYS A 44 1.39 -0.17 -8.60
N PRO A 45 1.65 0.92 -7.84
CA PRO A 45 2.64 1.91 -8.23
C PRO A 45 3.99 1.24 -8.45
N MET A 46 4.90 1.90 -9.17
CA MET A 46 6.23 1.39 -9.53
C MET A 46 7.03 0.75 -8.38
N GLU A 47 6.74 1.08 -7.12
CA GLU A 47 7.40 0.50 -5.95
C GLU A 47 6.66 -0.74 -5.43
N THR A 48 7.41 -1.82 -5.22
CA THR A 48 6.93 -2.94 -4.42
C THR A 48 7.08 -2.56 -2.95
N VAL A 49 5.96 -2.33 -2.28
CA VAL A 49 5.94 -2.09 -0.83
C VAL A 49 5.88 -3.44 -0.10
N ASP A 50 6.85 -3.69 0.78
CA ASP A 50 6.87 -4.88 1.64
C ASP A 50 5.92 -4.70 2.83
N ARG A 51 4.64 -4.96 2.57
CA ARG A 51 3.55 -4.83 3.56
C ARG A 51 3.72 -5.78 4.74
N GLU A 52 4.32 -6.95 4.54
CA GLU A 52 4.58 -7.92 5.61
C GLU A 52 5.56 -7.35 6.62
N ARG A 53 6.68 -6.79 6.17
CA ARG A 53 7.64 -6.11 7.06
C ARG A 53 7.02 -4.92 7.77
N MET A 54 6.19 -4.14 7.09
CA MET A 54 5.47 -3.02 7.72
C MET A 54 4.55 -3.49 8.84
N MET A 55 3.74 -4.53 8.59
CA MET A 55 2.87 -5.13 9.60
C MET A 55 3.68 -5.59 10.82
N LEU A 56 4.77 -6.33 10.62
CA LEU A 56 5.61 -6.85 11.70
C LEU A 56 6.29 -5.75 12.53
N ALA A 57 6.67 -4.65 11.88
CA ALA A 57 7.31 -3.51 12.54
C ALA A 57 6.32 -2.69 13.37
N LEU A 58 5.12 -2.45 12.84
CA LEU A 58 4.14 -1.55 13.44
C LEU A 58 3.24 -2.21 14.49
N TYR A 59 3.00 -3.51 14.37
CA TYR A 59 2.13 -4.25 15.31
C TYR A 59 2.44 -3.99 16.79
N PRO A 60 3.69 -4.11 17.30
CA PRO A 60 3.95 -3.87 18.73
C PRO A 60 3.69 -2.42 19.15
N VAL A 61 3.91 -1.45 18.26
CA VAL A 61 3.67 -0.03 18.53
C VAL A 61 2.17 0.25 18.62
N LEU A 62 1.39 -0.33 17.71
CA LEU A 62 -0.07 -0.18 17.72
C LEU A 62 -0.71 -0.87 18.92
N GLN A 63 -0.20 -2.04 19.31
CA GLN A 63 -0.66 -2.71 20.52
C GLN A 63 -0.41 -1.83 21.76
N GLN A 64 0.80 -1.27 21.90
CA GLN A 64 1.12 -0.38 23.00
C GLN A 64 0.25 0.88 23.01
N GLN A 65 0.07 1.55 21.86
CA GLN A 65 -0.76 2.76 21.79
C GLN A 65 -2.24 2.50 22.10
N LEU A 66 -2.76 1.30 21.81
CA LEU A 66 -4.10 0.89 22.24
C LEU A 66 -4.18 0.60 23.74
N GLU A 67 -3.11 0.07 24.34
CA GLU A 67 -3.03 -0.14 25.79
C GLU A 67 -2.94 1.19 26.55
N ASP A 68 -2.26 2.18 25.97
CA ASP A 68 -2.09 3.53 26.51
C ASP A 68 -3.27 4.48 26.19
N ASP A 69 -4.31 4.00 25.48
CA ASP A 69 -5.49 4.78 25.04
C ASP A 69 -5.13 6.03 24.20
N LEU A 70 -4.08 5.91 23.37
CA LEU A 70 -3.51 7.00 22.56
C LEU A 70 -3.97 6.99 21.09
N LEU A 71 -4.75 5.98 20.68
CA LEU A 71 -5.21 5.79 19.31
C LEU A 71 -6.70 5.52 19.30
N ASP A 72 -7.45 6.35 18.58
CA ASP A 72 -8.87 6.09 18.37
C ASP A 72 -9.11 5.03 17.29
N ALA A 73 -10.37 4.57 17.17
CA ALA A 73 -10.73 3.52 16.22
C ALA A 73 -10.56 3.94 14.74
N GLN A 74 -10.75 5.23 14.42
CA GLN A 74 -10.63 5.76 13.07
C GLN A 74 -9.15 5.87 12.68
N GLU A 75 -8.32 6.37 13.58
CA GLU A 75 -6.87 6.45 13.41
C GLU A 75 -6.27 5.05 13.27
N LEU A 76 -6.69 4.09 14.11
CA LEU A 76 -6.25 2.71 13.99
C LEU A 76 -6.60 2.10 12.62
N ALA A 77 -7.85 2.29 12.17
CA ALA A 77 -8.29 1.82 10.87
C ALA A 77 -7.49 2.45 9.73
N ALA A 78 -7.17 3.76 9.82
CA ALA A 78 -6.36 4.46 8.84
C ALA A 78 -4.91 3.92 8.79
N VAL A 79 -4.29 3.65 9.94
CA VAL A 79 -2.94 3.06 9.98
C VAL A 79 -2.97 1.68 9.32
N ILE A 80 -3.91 0.80 9.72
CA ILE A 80 -4.04 -0.55 9.16
C ILE A 80 -4.24 -0.50 7.63
N ALA A 81 -5.09 0.40 7.14
CA ALA A 81 -5.35 0.56 5.71
C ALA A 81 -4.10 0.94 4.92
N CYS A 82 -3.23 1.76 5.50
CA CYS A 82 -1.97 2.19 4.90
C CYS A 82 -0.86 1.13 4.96
N THR A 83 -0.87 0.26 5.97
CA THR A 83 0.30 -0.58 6.30
C THR A 83 0.11 -2.05 5.96
N ALA A 84 -1.14 -2.50 5.83
CA ALA A 84 -1.46 -3.89 5.51
C ALA A 84 -2.26 -3.99 4.20
N ASP A 85 -2.13 -5.11 3.48
CA ASP A 85 -2.85 -5.32 2.23
C ASP A 85 -4.33 -5.63 2.51
N GLY A 86 -5.22 -4.87 1.86
CA GLY A 86 -6.67 -5.00 1.95
C GLY A 86 -7.27 -5.90 0.87
N TYR A 87 -6.45 -6.41 -0.04
CA TYR A 87 -6.88 -7.27 -1.14
C TYR A 87 -6.33 -8.69 -0.97
N SER A 88 -7.17 -9.70 -1.17
CA SER A 88 -6.79 -11.10 -0.97
C SER A 88 -5.91 -11.67 -2.07
N PHE A 89 -5.81 -10.99 -3.23
CA PHE A 89 -5.15 -11.49 -4.43
C PHE A 89 -3.90 -10.66 -4.79
N PRO A 90 -2.95 -11.22 -5.55
CA PRO A 90 -2.88 -12.61 -6.00
C PRO A 90 -2.59 -13.57 -4.85
N THR A 91 -3.30 -14.70 -4.82
CA THR A 91 -3.10 -15.84 -3.91
C THR A 91 -3.49 -17.12 -4.64
N ASN A 92 -3.03 -18.28 -4.18
CA ASN A 92 -3.42 -19.57 -4.71
C ASN A 92 -4.58 -20.14 -3.89
N LEU A 93 -5.73 -20.40 -4.52
CA LEU A 93 -6.94 -20.85 -3.81
C LEU A 93 -6.88 -22.31 -3.39
N ASP A 94 -6.02 -23.13 -4.00
CA ASP A 94 -5.83 -24.52 -3.61
C ASP A 94 -5.13 -24.61 -2.24
N THR A 95 -4.20 -23.68 -1.97
CA THR A 95 -3.39 -23.61 -0.74
C THR A 95 -3.90 -22.57 0.27
N ASP A 96 -4.69 -21.59 -0.18
CA ASP A 96 -5.33 -20.57 0.64
C ASP A 96 -6.84 -20.48 0.35
N PRO A 97 -7.65 -21.49 0.71
CA PRO A 97 -9.09 -21.42 0.50
C PRO A 97 -9.76 -20.43 1.47
N PRO A 98 -10.88 -19.79 1.07
CA PRO A 98 -11.63 -18.91 1.95
C PRO A 98 -12.24 -19.69 3.12
N LEU A 99 -11.85 -19.32 4.36
CA LEU A 99 -12.38 -19.96 5.57
C LEU A 99 -13.79 -19.46 5.95
N LYS A 100 -14.08 -18.17 5.69
CA LYS A 100 -15.36 -17.50 5.99
C LYS A 100 -15.62 -16.40 4.96
N GLY A 101 -16.09 -16.76 3.76
CA GLY A 101 -16.43 -15.81 2.70
C GLY A 101 -16.12 -16.33 1.29
N LEU A 102 -16.00 -15.41 0.33
CA LEU A 102 -15.62 -15.72 -1.07
C LEU A 102 -14.13 -15.55 -1.35
N ALA A 103 -13.35 -15.02 -0.41
CA ALA A 103 -11.94 -14.72 -0.61
C ALA A 103 -11.10 -15.05 0.64
N PRO A 104 -9.80 -15.33 0.47
CA PRO A 104 -8.90 -15.61 1.59
C PRO A 104 -8.68 -14.39 2.48
N GLN A 105 -8.15 -14.63 3.68
CA GLN A 105 -7.93 -13.57 4.67
C GLN A 105 -6.92 -12.53 4.13
N THR A 106 -7.22 -11.26 4.33
CA THR A 106 -6.32 -10.15 3.98
C THR A 106 -5.37 -9.81 5.13
N GLY A 107 -4.27 -9.10 4.82
CA GLY A 107 -3.35 -8.62 5.86
C GLY A 107 -4.04 -7.67 6.84
N GLN A 108 -4.93 -6.81 6.33
CA GLN A 108 -5.75 -5.92 7.17
C GLN A 108 -6.65 -6.73 8.13
N GLN A 109 -7.34 -7.75 7.63
CA GLN A 109 -8.18 -8.62 8.46
C GLN A 109 -7.38 -9.39 9.51
N LEU A 110 -6.18 -9.85 9.16
CA LEU A 110 -5.27 -10.50 10.12
C LEU A 110 -4.85 -9.52 11.22
N MET A 111 -4.48 -8.30 10.86
CA MET A 111 -4.01 -7.27 11.78
C MET A 111 -5.12 -6.81 12.74
N VAL A 112 -6.33 -6.54 12.21
CA VAL A 112 -7.51 -6.20 13.02
C VAL A 112 -7.82 -7.32 14.03
N ARG A 113 -7.82 -8.57 13.57
CA ARG A 113 -8.09 -9.72 14.42
C ARG A 113 -7.04 -9.86 15.54
N ALA A 114 -5.75 -9.79 15.18
CA ALA A 114 -4.67 -9.95 16.14
C ALA A 114 -4.68 -8.87 17.22
N LEU A 115 -4.96 -7.61 16.86
CA LEU A 115 -5.11 -6.52 17.82
C LEU A 115 -6.34 -6.71 18.73
N ALA A 116 -7.49 -7.10 18.16
CA ALA A 116 -8.70 -7.36 18.94
C ALA A 116 -8.53 -8.54 19.92
N GLU A 117 -7.84 -9.61 19.49
CA GLU A 117 -7.54 -10.79 20.31
C GLU A 117 -6.28 -10.62 21.18
N ARG A 118 -5.61 -9.46 21.12
CA ARG A 118 -4.38 -9.12 21.86
C ARG A 118 -3.27 -10.17 21.72
N TRP A 119 -3.02 -10.61 20.49
CA TRP A 119 -1.93 -11.55 20.23
C TRP A 119 -0.60 -10.93 20.64
N ASN A 120 0.29 -11.73 21.24
CA ASN A 120 1.66 -11.29 21.45
C ASN A 120 2.41 -11.20 20.10
N ARG A 121 3.54 -10.49 20.09
CA ARG A 121 4.35 -10.26 18.89
C ARG A 121 4.75 -11.55 18.17
N ALA A 122 5.08 -12.61 18.90
CA ALA A 122 5.50 -13.88 18.31
C ALA A 122 4.34 -14.60 17.61
N ALA A 123 3.16 -14.61 18.23
CA ALA A 123 1.94 -15.17 17.63
C ALA A 123 1.53 -14.39 16.37
N PHE A 124 1.64 -13.06 16.39
CA PHE A 124 1.40 -12.26 15.20
C PHE A 124 2.39 -12.55 14.08
N ALA A 125 3.69 -12.65 14.40
CA ALA A 125 4.71 -12.98 13.41
C ALA A 125 4.48 -14.35 12.76
N ASP A 126 4.13 -15.36 13.55
CA ASP A 126 3.76 -16.69 13.06
C ASP A 126 2.49 -16.64 12.17
N GLY A 127 1.50 -15.81 12.53
CA GLY A 127 0.32 -15.58 11.69
C GLY A 127 0.65 -14.96 10.33
N VAL A 128 1.56 -13.98 10.29
CA VAL A 128 2.02 -13.35 9.04
C VAL A 128 2.79 -14.35 8.18
N GLU A 129 3.67 -15.16 8.77
CA GLU A 129 4.44 -16.18 8.04
C GLU A 129 3.50 -17.26 7.44
N LYS A 130 2.52 -17.74 8.22
CA LYS A 130 1.51 -18.68 7.73
C LYS A 130 0.70 -18.12 6.56
N MET A 131 0.32 -16.85 6.62
CA MET A 131 -0.37 -16.18 5.50
C MET A 131 0.53 -16.10 4.27
N ARG A 132 1.81 -15.81 4.46
CA ARG A 132 2.79 -15.73 3.37
C ARG A 132 3.00 -17.07 2.69
N ASP A 133 3.16 -18.14 3.46
CA ASP A 133 3.43 -19.48 2.93
C ASP A 133 2.27 -19.98 2.06
N LYS A 134 1.03 -19.74 2.51
CA LYS A 134 -0.17 -20.07 1.74
C LYS A 134 -0.25 -19.32 0.40
N ARG A 135 0.28 -18.09 0.32
CA ARG A 135 0.27 -17.29 -0.91
C ARG A 135 1.38 -17.67 -1.89
N ARG A 136 2.41 -18.41 -1.44
CA ARG A 136 3.59 -18.79 -2.24
C ARG A 136 3.52 -20.19 -2.84
N GLY A 137 2.76 -21.11 -2.23
CA GLY A 137 2.54 -22.47 -2.74
C GLY A 137 1.41 -22.51 -3.74
#